data_AF-A0A661LLP5-F1
#
_entry.id   AF-A0A661LLP5-F1
#
_cell.length_a   1.000
_cell.length_b   1.000
_cell.length_c   1.000
_cell.angle_alpha   90.00
_cell.angle_beta   90.00
_cell.angle_gamma   90.00
#
_symmetry.space_group_name_H-M   'P 1'
#
loop_
_entity.id
_entity.type
_entity.pdbx_description
1 polymer ?
#
loop_
_entity_poly.entity_id
_entity_poly.type
_entity_poly.pdbx_seq_one_letter_code
_entity_poly.pdbx_strand_id
1 'polypeptide(L)'
;MPESEGVYQLRDAHKQIFSIKGVINMRESLLEAFEENDKVVWFEYEEDQFYSKRESELIQQYLQVHGEMPGGGEDELDDLF
;
A
#
# COMPACT_ATOMS: atom_id res chain seq x y z
N MET A 1 -5.25 0.83 -15.62
CA MET A 1 -4.01 1.00 -14.84
C MET A 1 -2.84 1.08 -15.79
N PRO A 2 -1.90 2.00 -15.57
CA PRO A 2 -0.72 2.14 -16.41
C PRO A 2 0.32 1.05 -16.10
N GLU A 3 1.06 0.63 -17.13
CA GLU A 3 2.21 -0.28 -17.05
C GLU A 3 3.50 0.54 -16.86
N SER A 4 3.48 1.40 -15.84
CA SER A 4 4.56 2.34 -15.52
C SER A 4 4.96 2.23 -14.05
N GLU A 5 6.11 2.82 -13.75
CA GLU A 5 6.67 2.92 -12.41
C GLU A 5 5.90 3.97 -11.57
N GLY A 6 5.74 3.67 -10.29
CA GLY A 6 4.97 4.50 -9.39
C GLY A 6 4.74 3.85 -8.05
N VAL A 7 3.90 4.49 -7.26
CA VAL A 7 3.51 4.01 -5.93
C VAL A 7 2.02 3.76 -5.89
N TYR A 8 1.60 2.75 -5.15
CA TYR A 8 0.18 2.55 -4.85
C TYR A 8 -0.05 2.32 -3.37
N GLN A 9 -1.28 2.60 -2.95
CA GLN A 9 -1.78 2.42 -1.61
C GLN A 9 -3.00 1.52 -1.67
N LEU A 10 -3.01 0.44 -0.88
CA LEU A 10 -4.13 -0.48 -0.75
C LEU A 10 -4.91 -0.17 0.50
N ARG A 11 -6.24 -0.23 0.36
CA ARG A 11 -7.19 0.11 1.41
C ARG A 11 -8.23 -0.97 1.57
N ASP A 12 -8.60 -1.19 2.81
CA ASP A 12 -9.67 -2.12 3.18
C ASP A 12 -11.07 -1.49 3.02
N ALA A 13 -12.11 -2.22 3.44
CA ALA A 13 -13.48 -1.73 3.43
C ALA A 13 -13.71 -0.48 4.30
N HIS A 14 -12.89 -0.27 5.34
CA HIS A 14 -12.92 0.89 6.23
C HIS A 14 -12.09 2.07 5.71
N LYS A 15 -11.56 1.97 4.49
CA LYS A 15 -10.66 2.94 3.84
C LYS A 15 -9.33 3.12 4.57
N GLN A 16 -8.96 2.21 5.47
CA GLN A 16 -7.68 2.21 6.15
C GLN A 16 -6.60 1.69 5.21
N ILE A 17 -5.47 2.40 5.16
CA ILE A 17 -4.34 1.99 4.33
C ILE A 17 -3.59 0.90 5.08
N PHE A 18 -3.53 -0.29 4.49
CA PHE A 18 -2.80 -1.42 5.07
C PHE A 18 -1.54 -1.76 4.29
N SER A 19 -1.36 -1.22 3.09
CA SER A 19 -0.15 -1.43 2.29
C SER A 19 0.16 -0.21 1.44
N ILE A 20 1.44 0.15 1.39
CA ILE A 20 1.99 1.19 0.51
C ILE A 20 3.20 0.55 -0.16
N LYS A 21 3.23 0.53 -1.50
CA LYS A 21 4.33 -0.07 -2.25
C LYS A 21 4.73 0.76 -3.45
N GLY A 22 6.03 1.01 -3.58
CA GLY A 22 6.64 1.55 -4.79
C GLY A 22 7.08 0.42 -5.73
N VAL A 23 6.68 0.48 -7.00
CA VAL A 23 6.88 -0.60 -7.97
C VAL A 23 7.26 -0.07 -9.35
N ILE A 24 7.98 -0.89 -10.13
CA ILE A 24 8.40 -0.56 -11.50
C ILE A 24 7.24 -0.75 -12.50
N ASN A 25 6.29 -1.64 -12.19
CA ASN A 25 5.09 -1.85 -12.98
C ASN A 25 3.87 -1.95 -12.06
N MET A 26 3.10 -0.85 -11.97
CA MET A 26 1.93 -0.81 -11.10
C MET A 26 0.85 -1.81 -11.50
N ARG A 27 0.64 -2.04 -12.80
CA ARG A 27 -0.40 -2.97 -13.26
C ARG A 27 -0.12 -4.39 -12.80
N GLU A 28 1.10 -4.88 -12.99
CA GLU A 28 1.50 -6.23 -12.62
C GLU A 28 1.41 -6.43 -11.11
N SER A 29 2.09 -5.57 -10.34
CA SER A 29 2.15 -5.70 -8.88
C SER A 29 0.81 -5.51 -8.19
N LEU A 30 -0.11 -4.70 -8.73
CA LEU A 30 -1.46 -4.57 -8.17
C LEU A 30 -2.32 -5.80 -8.44
N LEU A 31 -2.19 -6.44 -9.60
CA LEU A 31 -2.89 -7.69 -9.87
C LEU A 31 -2.44 -8.77 -8.89
N GLU A 32 -1.13 -8.94 -8.70
CA GLU A 32 -0.57 -9.87 -7.70
C GLU A 32 -1.11 -9.54 -6.30
N ALA A 33 -1.10 -8.26 -5.92
CA ALA A 33 -1.59 -7.87 -4.60
C ALA A 33 -3.08 -8.14 -4.40
N PHE A 34 -3.92 -8.03 -5.45
CA PHE A 34 -5.34 -8.37 -5.38
C PHE A 34 -5.57 -9.88 -5.32
N GLU A 35 -4.71 -10.69 -5.94
CA GLU A 35 -4.76 -12.15 -5.84
C GLU A 35 -4.30 -12.64 -4.46
N GLU A 36 -3.35 -11.95 -3.84
CA GLU A 36 -2.83 -12.28 -2.51
C GLU A 36 -3.71 -11.75 -1.36
N ASN A 37 -4.48 -10.68 -1.60
CA ASN A 37 -5.23 -9.97 -0.54
C ASN A 37 -6.69 -9.75 -0.92
N ASP A 38 -7.57 -10.61 -0.42
CA ASP A 38 -9.03 -10.46 -0.60
C ASP A 38 -9.62 -9.25 0.15
N LYS A 39 -8.86 -8.65 1.09
CA LYS A 39 -9.29 -7.48 1.86
C LYS A 39 -9.20 -6.16 1.08
N VAL A 40 -8.60 -6.15 -0.12
CA VAL A 40 -8.49 -4.94 -0.92
C VAL A 40 -9.86 -4.54 -1.47
N VAL A 41 -10.37 -3.39 -1.04
CA VAL A 41 -11.63 -2.83 -1.57
C VAL A 41 -11.38 -1.52 -2.32
N TRP A 42 -10.32 -0.78 -1.96
CA TRP A 42 -9.90 0.41 -2.66
C TRP A 42 -8.39 0.42 -2.87
N PHE A 43 -7.98 1.07 -3.95
CA PHE A 43 -6.59 1.39 -4.19
C PHE A 43 -6.46 2.79 -4.79
N GLU A 44 -5.35 3.43 -4.51
CA GLU A 44 -4.92 4.68 -5.15
C GLU A 44 -3.51 4.47 -5.69
N TYR A 45 -3.18 5.14 -6.80
CA TYR A 45 -1.86 5.04 -7.40
C TYR A 45 -1.38 6.40 -7.91
N GLU A 46 -0.06 6.58 -7.93
CA GLU A 46 0.62 7.75 -8.44
C GLU A 46 1.79 7.30 -9.32
N GLU A 47 1.83 7.77 -10.57
CA GLU A 47 2.97 7.56 -11.48
C GLU A 47 4.15 8.41 -11.02
N ASP A 48 5.26 7.77 -10.63
CA ASP A 48 6.47 8.43 -10.15
C ASP A 48 7.70 7.56 -10.41
N GLN A 49 8.65 8.11 -11.19
CA GLN A 49 9.91 7.44 -11.49
C GLN A 49 10.80 7.27 -10.25
N PHE A 50 10.56 8.08 -9.22
CA PHE A 50 11.19 7.99 -7.92
C PHE A 50 10.28 7.31 -6.90
N TYR A 51 9.60 6.24 -7.31
CA TYR A 51 8.65 5.47 -6.50
C TYR A 51 9.18 5.11 -5.11
N SER A 52 10.47 4.76 -4.96
CA SER A 52 11.05 4.44 -3.64
C SER A 52 11.06 5.64 -2.69
N LYS A 53 11.31 6.85 -3.24
CA LYS A 53 11.25 8.07 -2.45
C LYS A 53 9.81 8.40 -2.10
N ARG A 54 8.91 8.31 -3.07
CA ARG A 54 7.48 8.59 -2.88
C ARG A 54 6.83 7.64 -1.86
N GLU A 55 7.13 6.36 -1.94
CA GLU A 55 6.74 5.34 -0.96
C GLU A 55 7.20 5.72 0.45
N SER A 56 8.49 6.08 0.62
CA SER A 56 9.02 6.51 1.90
C SER A 56 8.28 7.74 2.44
N GLU A 57 7.99 8.73 1.59
CA GLU A 57 7.24 9.92 1.98
C GLU A 57 5.82 9.59 2.47
N LEU A 58 5.12 8.70 1.78
CA LEU A 58 3.77 8.27 2.13
C LEU A 58 3.73 7.47 3.44
N ILE A 59 4.70 6.56 3.63
CA ILE A 59 4.83 5.80 4.90
C ILE A 59 5.07 6.75 6.07
N GLN A 60 5.97 7.73 5.92
CA GLN A 60 6.23 8.72 6.97
C GLN A 60 5.00 9.59 7.26
N GLN A 61 4.26 10.00 6.23
CA GLN A 61 3.00 10.74 6.40
C GLN A 61 1.96 9.91 7.17
N TYR A 62 1.81 8.62 6.82
CA TYR A 62 0.90 7.72 7.50
C TYR A 62 1.27 7.58 8.98
N LEU A 63 2.55 7.31 9.28
CA LEU A 63 3.08 7.23 10.65
C LEU A 63 2.83 8.51 11.44
N GLN A 64 2.97 9.68 10.83
CA GLN A 64 2.75 10.95 11.51
C GLN A 64 1.27 11.16 11.89
N VAL A 65 0.35 10.66 11.07
CA VAL A 65 -1.10 10.82 11.29
C VAL A 65 -1.65 9.73 12.21
N HIS A 66 -1.23 8.48 12.02
CA HIS A 66 -1.78 7.31 12.70
C HIS A 66 -0.94 6.83 13.89
N GLY A 67 0.36 7.13 13.91
CA GLY A 67 1.28 6.69 14.96
C GLY A 67 1.78 5.25 14.81
N GLU A 68 1.41 4.56 13.73
CA GLU A 68 1.71 3.14 13.47
C GLU A 68 1.99 2.89 11.98
N MET A 69 2.57 1.73 11.67
CA MET A 69 2.84 1.33 10.28
C MET A 69 1.55 0.94 9.56
N PRO A 70 1.45 1.16 8.23
CA PRO A 70 0.34 0.64 7.44
C PRO A 70 0.24 -0.88 7.61
N GLY A 71 -0.92 -1.37 8.04
CA GLY A 71 -1.18 -2.81 8.25
C GLY A 71 -0.73 -3.37 9.61
N GLY A 72 -0.02 -2.60 10.44
CA GLY A 72 0.49 -3.06 11.75
C GLY A 72 -0.53 -3.11 12.90
N GLY A 73 -1.70 -2.49 12.74
CA GLY A 73 -2.67 -2.34 13.83
C GLY A 73 -3.52 -3.57 14.15
N GLU A 74 -3.84 -4.41 13.16
CA GLU A 74 -4.74 -5.57 13.33
C GLU A 74 -4.11 -6.91 12.92
N ASP A 75 -3.31 -6.97 11.85
CA ASP A 75 -2.72 -8.23 11.38
C ASP A 75 -1.52 -8.72 12.23
N GLU A 76 -0.79 -7.84 12.94
CA GLU A 76 0.30 -8.27 13.85
C GLU A 76 -0.22 -8.93 15.14
N LEU A 77 -1.50 -8.77 15.49
CA LEU A 77 -2.11 -9.41 16.65
C LEU A 77 -2.61 -10.83 16.37
N ASP A 78 -2.90 -11.17 15.11
CA ASP A 78 -3.33 -12.51 14.71
C ASP A 78 -2.16 -13.48 14.46
N ASP A 79 -0.95 -12.96 14.19
CA ASP A 79 0.29 -13.77 14.04
C ASP A 79 1.05 -13.99 15.37
N LEU A 80 0.51 -13.53 16.52
CA LEU A 80 1.17 -13.62 17.83
C LEU A 80 0.59 -14.69 18.79
N PHE A 81 -0.12 -15.72 18.29
CA PHE A 81 -0.63 -16.83 19.11
C PHE A 81 -0.56 -18.22 18.47
#